data_AF-A0AAE1CX95-F1
#
_entry.id   AF-A0AAE1CX95-F1
#
_cell.length_a   1.000
_cell.length_b   1.000
_cell.length_c   1.000
_cell.angle_alpha   90.00
_cell.angle_beta   90.00
_cell.angle_gamma   90.00
#
_symmetry.space_group_name_H-M   'P 1'
#
loop_
_entity.id
_entity.type
_entity.pdbx_description
1 polymer ?
#
loop_
_entity_poly.entity_id
_entity_poly.type
_entity_poly.pdbx_seq_one_letter_code
_entity_poly.pdbx_strand_id
1 'polypeptide(L)'
;MYKVGRERDGDMYTVGRERDGDMYTVGRERDGDMYTVGRERDGDMYTVGRERDGDMYTVGRERDGDMYNVGRERDGDMYNVGRERDGDMYTVGRERDGDMYTVGRERDGDMYTVGRERDGDMYNVGRE
;
A
#
# COMPACT_ATOMS: atom_id res chain seq x y z
N MET A 1 10.00 -5.99 10.60
CA MET A 1 9.61 -4.71 11.26
C MET A 1 8.13 -4.69 11.64
N TYR A 2 7.71 -4.03 12.72
CA TYR A 2 6.28 -3.86 13.05
C TYR A 2 6.00 -2.42 13.50
N LYS A 3 5.07 -1.73 12.84
CA LYS A 3 4.66 -0.37 13.17
C LYS A 3 3.15 -0.20 13.13
N VAL A 4 2.61 0.44 14.17
CA VAL A 4 1.19 0.77 14.28
C VAL A 4 1.05 2.24 14.65
N GLY A 5 0.22 2.97 13.92
CA GLY A 5 -0.04 4.39 14.13
C GLY A 5 -1.53 4.71 14.10
N ARG A 6 -1.88 5.78 14.80
CA ARG A 6 -3.20 6.40 14.74
C ARG A 6 -3.05 7.88 15.05
N GLU A 7 -3.24 8.73 14.05
CA GLU A 7 -3.38 10.15 14.28
C GLU A 7 -4.82 10.60 14.01
N ARG A 8 -5.06 11.85 14.39
CA ARG A 8 -6.36 12.51 14.24
C ARG A 8 -6.24 13.68 13.29
N ASP A 9 -5.15 14.41 13.38
CA ASP A 9 -4.84 15.58 12.58
C ASP A 9 -3.32 15.51 12.31
N GLY A 10 -2.92 15.52 11.03
CA GLY A 10 -1.52 15.41 10.60
C GLY A 10 -1.20 14.11 9.87
N ASP A 11 -0.05 14.09 9.20
CA ASP A 11 0.34 12.97 8.33
C ASP A 11 1.16 11.92 9.08
N MET A 12 0.93 10.65 8.76
CA MET A 12 1.75 9.54 9.23
C MET A 12 2.82 9.15 8.22
N TYR A 13 4.05 9.01 8.71
CA TYR A 13 5.17 8.55 7.89
C TYR A 13 5.78 7.27 8.46
N THR A 14 5.89 6.24 7.61
CA THR A 14 6.57 4.98 7.91
C THR A 14 7.60 4.68 6.85
N VAL A 15 8.84 4.46 7.29
CA VAL A 15 9.94 4.03 6.42
C VAL A 15 10.61 2.82 7.06
N GLY A 16 10.69 1.73 6.32
CA GLY A 16 11.29 0.49 6.76
C GLY A 16 12.29 -0.07 5.76
N ARG A 17 13.28 -0.78 6.27
CA ARG A 17 14.17 -1.61 5.47
C ARG A 17 14.51 -2.86 6.25
N GLU A 18 14.13 -4.01 5.74
CA GLU A 18 14.43 -5.31 6.32
C GLU A 18 15.29 -6.12 5.35
N ARG A 19 16.14 -6.97 5.94
CA ARG A 19 16.97 -7.91 5.16
C ARG A 19 16.36 -9.30 5.19
N ASP A 20 15.89 -9.73 6.35
CA ASP A 20 15.35 -11.05 6.58
C ASP A 20 14.14 -10.90 7.52
N GLY A 21 12.97 -11.40 7.10
CA GLY A 21 11.70 -11.36 7.83
C GLY A 21 10.84 -10.14 7.54
N ASP A 22 9.53 -10.29 7.77
CA ASP A 22 8.48 -9.42 7.22
C ASP A 22 8.39 -8.02 7.86
N MET A 23 7.83 -7.08 7.10
CA MET A 23 7.41 -5.76 7.55
C MET A 23 5.90 -5.63 7.65
N TYR A 24 5.43 -5.14 8.79
CA TYR A 24 4.01 -4.87 9.03
C TYR A 24 3.81 -3.40 9.40
N THR A 25 2.94 -2.72 8.65
CA THR A 25 2.51 -1.35 8.91
C THR A 25 0.99 -1.29 9.01
N VAL A 26 0.48 -0.77 10.12
CA VAL A 26 -0.97 -0.53 10.30
C VAL A 26 -1.20 0.92 10.69
N GLY A 27 -2.01 1.64 9.93
CA GLY A 27 -2.32 3.04 10.16
C GLY A 27 -3.81 3.33 10.22
N ARG A 28 -4.20 4.32 11.01
CA ARG A 28 -5.54 4.91 10.97
C ARG A 28 -5.46 6.43 11.07
N GLU A 29 -5.78 7.10 9.98
CA GLU A 29 -5.89 8.55 9.93
C GLU A 29 -7.32 9.03 9.91
N ARG A 30 -7.52 10.23 10.47
CA ARG A 30 -8.80 10.93 10.37
C ARG A 30 -8.71 12.09 9.41
N ASP A 31 -7.74 12.97 9.58
CA ASP A 31 -7.57 14.20 8.81
C ASP A 31 -6.05 14.38 8.53
N GLY A 32 -5.57 13.88 7.39
CA GLY A 32 -4.16 13.83 7.02
C GLY A 32 -3.79 12.56 6.25
N ASP A 33 -2.62 12.57 5.60
CA ASP A 33 -2.21 11.51 4.67
C ASP A 33 -1.37 10.42 5.36
N MET A 34 -1.35 9.21 4.79
CA MET A 34 -0.44 8.14 5.23
C MET A 34 0.59 7.79 4.16
N TYR A 35 1.86 7.86 4.54
CA TYR A 35 3.00 7.53 3.69
C TYR A 35 3.74 6.31 4.24
N THR A 36 3.77 5.22 3.46
CA THR A 36 4.52 4.01 3.78
C THR A 36 5.53 3.70 2.69
N VAL A 37 6.81 3.59 3.07
CA VAL A 37 7.89 3.17 2.17
C VAL A 37 8.65 2.01 2.78
N GLY A 38 8.66 0.88 2.09
CA GLY A 38 9.37 -0.32 2.53
C GLY A 38 10.39 -0.84 1.52
N ARG A 39 11.43 -1.48 2.01
CA ARG A 39 12.33 -2.32 1.20
C ARG A 39 12.62 -3.62 1.93
N GLU A 40 12.19 -4.71 1.33
CA GLU A 40 12.42 -6.09 1.78
C GLU A 40 13.48 -6.73 0.89
N ARG A 41 14.23 -7.69 1.44
CA ARG A 41 15.09 -8.55 0.63
C ARG A 41 14.58 -9.99 0.65
N ASP A 42 14.31 -10.53 1.83
CA ASP A 42 13.83 -11.89 2.03
C ASP A 42 12.72 -11.84 3.10
N GLY A 43 11.45 -11.79 2.68
CA GLY A 43 10.29 -11.55 3.57
C GLY A 43 9.22 -10.70 2.89
N ASP A 44 8.01 -10.69 3.47
CA ASP A 44 6.84 -10.02 2.89
C ASP A 44 6.60 -8.62 3.49
N MET A 45 5.96 -7.73 2.74
CA MET A 45 5.47 -6.45 3.26
C MET A 45 3.95 -6.38 3.35
N TYR A 46 3.45 -6.09 4.54
CA TYR A 46 2.04 -5.93 4.82
C TYR A 46 1.74 -4.49 5.23
N THR A 47 0.91 -3.79 4.45
CA THR A 47 0.44 -2.44 4.76
C THR A 47 -1.09 -2.43 4.86
N VAL A 48 -1.61 -1.95 6.00
CA VAL A 48 -3.04 -1.76 6.21
C VAL A 48 -3.32 -0.34 6.66
N GLY A 49 -4.03 0.43 5.84
CA GLY A 49 -4.42 1.80 6.17
C GLY A 49 -5.94 1.98 6.24
N ARG A 50 -6.38 2.92 7.06
CA ARG A 50 -7.75 3.45 7.00
C ARG A 50 -7.71 4.95 7.16
N GLU A 51 -8.30 5.64 6.21
CA GLU A 51 -8.36 7.11 6.21
C GLU A 51 -9.81 7.57 6.14
N ARG A 52 -10.05 8.73 6.74
CA ARG A 52 -11.36 9.38 6.63
C ARG A 52 -11.28 10.51 5.62
N ASP A 53 -10.40 11.48 5.83
CA ASP A 53 -10.16 12.59 4.94
C ASP A 53 -8.61 12.69 4.74
N GLY A 54 -8.09 12.33 3.56
CA GLY A 54 -6.64 12.20 3.29
C GLY A 54 -6.32 11.06 2.33
N ASP A 55 -5.11 11.08 1.77
CA ASP A 55 -4.64 10.09 0.79
C ASP A 55 -3.65 9.07 1.39
N MET A 56 -3.70 7.82 0.90
CA MET A 56 -2.73 6.79 1.26
C MET A 56 -1.72 6.53 0.14
N TYR A 57 -0.44 6.63 0.49
CA TYR A 57 0.69 6.38 -0.39
C TYR A 57 1.52 5.20 0.12
N THR A 58 1.58 4.11 -0.65
CA THR A 58 2.43 2.97 -0.34
C THR A 58 3.41 2.68 -1.47
N VAL A 59 4.69 2.61 -1.12
CA VAL A 59 5.78 2.24 -2.05
C VAL A 59 6.60 1.12 -1.45
N GLY A 60 6.60 -0.04 -2.10
CA GLY A 60 7.42 -1.17 -1.68
C GLY A 60 8.42 -1.59 -2.75
N ARG A 61 9.52 -2.20 -2.31
CA ARG A 61 10.41 -2.96 -3.17
C ARG A 61 10.82 -4.24 -2.49
N GLU A 62 10.61 -5.36 -3.16
CA GLU A 62 10.94 -6.68 -2.65
C GLU A 62 11.86 -7.40 -3.63
N ARG A 63 12.67 -8.29 -3.08
CA ARG A 63 13.53 -9.15 -3.90
C ARG A 63 12.99 -10.58 -3.90
N ASP A 64 12.73 -11.13 -2.73
CA ASP A 64 12.16 -12.46 -2.53
C ASP A 64 11.08 -12.34 -1.44
N GLY A 65 9.79 -12.31 -1.84
CA GLY A 65 8.66 -12.03 -0.94
C GLY A 65 7.51 -11.31 -1.65
N ASP A 66 6.33 -11.31 -1.02
CA ASP A 66 5.10 -10.73 -1.57
C ASP A 66 4.73 -9.40 -0.88
N MET A 67 4.08 -8.51 -1.63
CA MET A 67 3.55 -7.25 -1.09
C MET A 67 2.02 -7.27 -0.96
N TYR A 68 1.53 -6.97 0.23
CA TYR A 68 0.11 -6.93 0.56
C TYR A 68 -0.32 -5.54 1.02
N ASN A 69 -1.14 -4.86 0.22
CA ASN A 69 -1.66 -3.54 0.52
C ASN A 69 -3.18 -3.57 0.68
N VAL A 70 -3.67 -3.13 1.83
CA VAL A 70 -5.12 -3.02 2.10
C VAL A 70 -5.46 -1.63 2.59
N GLY A 71 -6.22 -0.87 1.80
CA GLY A 71 -6.65 0.46 2.17
C GLY A 71 -8.17 0.62 2.20
N ARG A 72 -8.63 1.53 3.05
CA ARG A 72 -10.01 2.00 3.05
C ARG A 72 -10.04 3.49 3.26
N GLU A 73 -10.62 4.20 2.32
CA GLU A 73 -10.73 5.65 2.38
C GLU A 73 -12.17 6.07 2.21
N ARG A 74 -12.49 7.20 2.83
CA ARG A 74 -13.81 7.79 2.70
C ARG A 74 -13.76 8.94 1.70
N ASP A 75 -12.87 9.89 1.91
CA ASP A 75 -12.67 11.05 1.06
C ASP A 75 -11.13 11.19 0.82
N GLY A 76 -10.62 10.73 -0.33
CA GLY A 76 -9.17 10.65 -0.64
C GLY A 76 -8.81 9.53 -1.62
N ASP A 77 -7.58 9.57 -2.15
CA ASP A 77 -7.06 8.65 -3.15
C ASP A 77 -6.05 7.63 -2.58
N MET A 78 -6.07 6.39 -3.10
CA MET A 78 -5.02 5.40 -2.84
C MET A 78 -3.97 5.30 -3.96
N TYR A 79 -2.71 5.36 -3.57
CA TYR A 79 -1.56 5.19 -4.46
C TYR A 79 -0.67 4.02 -3.99
N ASN A 80 -0.65 2.94 -4.76
CA ASN A 80 0.17 1.76 -4.49
C ASN A 80 1.20 1.54 -5.59
N VAL A 81 2.48 1.50 -5.22
CA VAL A 81 3.59 1.24 -6.14
C VAL A 81 4.47 0.10 -5.65
N GLY A 82 4.49 -1.00 -6.40
CA GLY A 82 5.28 -2.18 -6.10
C GLY A 82 6.38 -2.41 -7.12
N ARG A 83 7.51 -2.94 -6.65
CA ARG A 83 8.51 -3.57 -7.52
C ARG A 83 9.02 -4.84 -6.87
N GLU A 84 8.84 -5.94 -7.55
CA GLU A 84 9.19 -7.26 -7.04
C GLU A 84 10.09 -7.97 -8.05
N ARG A 85 10.97 -8.82 -7.54
CA ARG A 85 11.82 -9.64 -8.40
C ARG A 85 11.31 -11.08 -8.44
N ASP A 86 11.03 -11.64 -7.28
CA ASP A 86 10.52 -13.00 -7.08
C ASP A 86 9.41 -12.90 -6.01
N GLY A 87 8.13 -12.83 -6.43
CA GLY A 87 6.98 -12.56 -5.54
C GLY A 87 5.80 -11.85 -6.22
N ASP A 88 4.63 -11.87 -5.57
CA ASP A 88 3.38 -11.30 -6.07
C ASP A 88 2.95 -10.00 -5.34
N MET A 89 2.33 -9.09 -6.09
CA MET A 89 1.73 -7.87 -5.53
C MET A 89 0.21 -7.99 -5.37
N TYR A 90 -0.27 -7.91 -4.14
CA TYR A 90 -1.70 -7.92 -3.79
C TYR A 90 -2.17 -6.56 -3.29
N THR A 91 -3.15 -5.96 -3.97
CA THR A 91 -3.75 -4.68 -3.57
C THR A 91 -5.26 -4.80 -3.43
N VAL A 92 -5.79 -4.41 -2.27
CA VAL A 92 -7.22 -4.33 -2.00
C VAL A 92 -7.57 -2.94 -1.50
N GLY A 93 -8.37 -2.21 -2.27
CA GLY A 93 -8.84 -0.89 -1.85
C GLY A 93 -10.37 -0.78 -1.82
N ARG A 94 -10.86 0.09 -0.94
CA ARG A 94 -12.26 0.50 -0.94
C ARG A 94 -12.34 1.99 -0.67
N GLU A 95 -12.90 2.71 -1.62
CA GLU A 95 -13.04 4.16 -1.56
C GLU A 95 -14.53 4.51 -1.64
N ARG A 96 -14.87 5.65 -1.05
CA ARG A 96 -16.20 6.23 -1.21
C ARG A 96 -16.13 7.37 -2.22
N ASP A 97 -15.32 8.38 -1.96
CA ASP A 97 -15.10 9.54 -2.82
C ASP A 97 -13.58 9.67 -3.06
N GLY A 98 -13.07 9.26 -4.23
CA GLY A 98 -11.62 9.24 -4.57
C GLY A 98 -11.24 8.12 -5.54
N ASP A 99 -9.99 8.13 -6.02
CA ASP A 99 -9.47 7.22 -7.04
C ASP A 99 -8.39 6.25 -6.51
N MET A 100 -8.31 5.07 -7.12
CA MET A 100 -7.30 4.07 -6.80
C MET A 100 -6.29 3.90 -7.93
N TYR A 101 -5.01 4.09 -7.63
CA TYR A 101 -3.88 3.94 -8.53
C TYR A 101 -2.96 2.81 -8.09
N THR A 102 -2.85 1.75 -8.88
CA THR A 102 -1.91 0.65 -8.63
C THR A 102 -0.92 0.52 -9.78
N VAL A 103 0.37 0.59 -9.45
CA VAL A 103 1.47 0.36 -10.40
C VAL A 103 2.39 -0.71 -9.85
N GLY A 104 2.64 -1.74 -10.63
CA GLY A 104 3.50 -2.85 -10.24
C GLY A 104 4.42 -3.24 -11.38
N ARG A 105 5.61 -3.66 -10.98
CA ARG A 105 6.58 -4.22 -11.87
C ARG A 105 7.19 -5.45 -11.23
N GLU A 106 6.91 -6.59 -11.81
CA GLU A 106 7.44 -7.87 -11.38
C GLU A 106 8.44 -8.40 -12.41
N ARG A 107 9.20 -9.42 -12.04
CA ARG A 107 10.04 -10.17 -12.97
C ARG A 107 9.64 -11.63 -12.99
N ASP A 108 9.42 -12.20 -11.81
CA ASP A 108 8.95 -13.56 -11.60
C ASP A 108 7.81 -13.49 -10.55
N GLY A 109 6.56 -13.20 -10.99
CA GLY A 109 5.40 -12.96 -10.13
C GLY A 109 4.19 -12.38 -10.88
N ASP A 110 3.06 -12.20 -10.18
CA ASP A 110 1.81 -11.62 -10.69
C ASP A 110 1.25 -10.48 -9.80
N MET A 111 0.54 -9.54 -10.45
CA MET A 111 -0.20 -8.47 -9.77
C MET A 111 -1.70 -8.79 -9.68
N TYR A 112 -2.24 -8.67 -8.47
CA TYR A 112 -3.65 -8.84 -8.15
C TYR A 112 -4.23 -7.56 -7.52
N THR A 113 -5.12 -6.88 -8.23
CA THR A 113 -5.83 -5.70 -7.69
C THR A 113 -7.34 -5.95 -7.60
N VAL A 114 -7.91 -5.66 -6.43
CA VAL A 114 -9.34 -5.64 -6.20
C VAL A 114 -9.71 -4.28 -5.59
N GLY A 115 -10.53 -3.51 -6.30
CA GLY A 115 -11.04 -2.25 -5.76
C GLY A 115 -12.56 -2.13 -5.84
N ARG A 116 -13.08 -1.23 -5.01
CA ARG A 116 -14.48 -0.85 -5.01
C ARG A 116 -14.60 0.62 -4.67
N GLU A 117 -14.95 1.42 -5.66
CA GLU A 117 -15.32 2.82 -5.49
C GLU A 117 -16.85 3.01 -5.48
N ARG A 118 -17.29 4.14 -4.93
CA ARG A 118 -18.66 4.64 -5.11
C ARG A 118 -18.66 5.82 -6.08
N ASP A 119 -17.76 6.78 -5.87
CA ASP A 119 -17.58 7.99 -6.67
C ASP A 119 -16.07 8.14 -6.92
N GLY A 120 -15.56 7.58 -8.03
CA GLY A 120 -14.13 7.42 -8.33
C GLY A 120 -13.85 6.44 -9.47
N ASP A 121 -12.58 6.34 -9.86
CA ASP A 121 -12.07 5.41 -10.87
C ASP A 121 -10.84 4.61 -10.36
N MET A 122 -10.63 3.44 -10.98
CA MET A 122 -9.50 2.56 -10.71
C MET A 122 -8.54 2.46 -11.89
N TYR A 123 -7.26 2.66 -11.64
CA TYR A 123 -6.18 2.66 -12.61
C TYR A 123 -5.10 1.64 -12.24
N ASN A 124 -4.98 0.58 -13.05
CA ASN A 124 -4.00 -0.50 -12.81
C ASN A 124 -3.00 -0.57 -13.96
N VAL A 125 -1.71 -0.52 -13.63
CA VAL A 125 -0.61 -0.65 -14.59
C VAL A 125 0.37 -1.71 -14.09
N GLY A 126 0.26 -2.92 -14.64
CA GLY A 126 1.21 -4.01 -14.43
C GLY A 126 2.24 -4.12 -15.55
N ARG A 127 3.47 -4.51 -15.22
CA ARG A 127 4.50 -4.92 -16.18
C ARG A 127 5.31 -6.09 -15.62
N GLU A 128 5.45 -7.12 -16.44
CA GLU A 128 6.44 -8.19 -16.28
C GLU A 128 7.78 -7.81 -16.95
#